data_AF-A0A954J8E5-F1
#
_entry.id   AF-A0A954J8E5-F1
#
_cell.length_a   1.000
_cell.length_b   1.000
_cell.length_c   1.000
_cell.angle_alpha   90.00
_cell.angle_beta   90.00
_cell.angle_gamma   90.00
#
_symmetry.space_group_name_H-M   'P 1'
#
loop_
_entity.id
_entity.type
_entity.pdbx_description
1 polymer ?
#
loop_
_entity_poly.entity_id
_entity_poly.type
_entity_poly.pdbx_seq_one_letter_code
_entity_poly.pdbx_strand_id
1 'polypeptide(L)' 'MRIQIESTNEITTLDGVPCRVWRGTTESGIDCFVFVHRLAVHSEKAYEFDCELREMAPPSTPTLPAILGGQG' A
#
# COMPACT_ATOMS: atom_id res chain seq x y z
N MET A 1 -6.17 -20.54 -8.62
CA MET A 1 -4.89 -20.00 -8.11
C MET A 1 -5.13 -19.55 -6.68
N ARG A 2 -4.29 -19.99 -5.73
CA ARG A 2 -4.35 -19.58 -4.32
C ARG A 2 -3.10 -18.75 -4.00
N ILE A 3 -3.29 -17.61 -3.36
CA ILE A 3 -2.22 -16.72 -2.91
C ILE A 3 -2.39 -16.43 -1.42
N GLN A 4 -1.28 -16.35 -0.70
CA GLN A 4 -1.20 -15.74 0.62
C GLN A 4 -0.57 -14.37 0.44
N ILE A 5 -1.13 -13.34 1.07
CA ILE A 5 -0.70 -11.95 0.90
C ILE A 5 -0.56 -11.27 2.26
N GLU A 6 0.40 -10.36 2.36
CA GLU A 6 0.65 -9.54 3.53
C GLU A 6 0.81 -8.08 3.12
N SER A 7 0.17 -7.18 3.88
CA SER A 7 0.25 -5.74 3.63
C SER A 7 1.63 -5.21 3.96
N THR A 8 2.15 -4.30 3.13
CA THR A 8 3.37 -3.55 3.46
C THR A 8 3.07 -2.06 3.62
N ASN A 9 4.10 -1.27 3.96
CA ASN A 9 4.05 0.19 4.00
C ASN A 9 4.45 0.86 2.68
N GLU A 10 4.75 0.08 1.65
CA GLU A 10 5.13 0.58 0.33
C GLU A 10 3.89 1.09 -0.41
N ILE A 11 3.95 2.35 -0.85
CA ILE A 11 2.92 3.00 -1.68
C ILE A 11 3.53 3.29 -3.05
N THR A 12 2.78 3.00 -4.11
CA THR A 12 3.17 3.30 -5.49
C THR A 12 2.00 3.91 -6.26
N THR A 13 2.25 4.35 -7.49
CA THR A 13 1.20 4.77 -8.43
C THR A 13 1.13 3.76 -9.57
N LEU A 14 -0.05 3.19 -9.80
CA LEU A 14 -0.34 2.34 -10.95
C LEU A 14 -1.45 2.99 -11.76
N ASP A 15 -1.20 3.29 -13.03
CA ASP A 15 -2.13 3.97 -13.95
C ASP A 15 -2.74 5.27 -13.39
N GLY A 16 -1.92 6.05 -12.68
CA GLY A 16 -2.32 7.32 -12.06
C GLY A 16 -3.09 7.17 -10.74
N VAL A 17 -3.29 5.95 -10.25
CA VAL A 17 -3.98 5.66 -8.99
C VAL A 17 -2.96 5.28 -7.91
N PRO A 18 -2.98 5.92 -6.73
CA PRO A 18 -2.14 5.49 -5.61
C PRO A 18 -2.63 4.15 -5.06
N CYS A 19 -1.70 3.21 -4.90
CA CYS A 19 -1.96 1.84 -4.46
C CYS A 19 -0.94 1.44 -3.38
N ARG A 20 -1.36 0.60 -2.43
CA ARG A 20 -0.43 -0.06 -1.52
C ARG A 20 0.11 -1.32 -2.17
N VAL A 21 1.43 -1.52 -2.10
CA VAL A 21 2.07 -2.75 -2.59
C VAL A 21 2.04 -3.78 -1.48
N TRP A 22 1.43 -4.92 -1.73
CA TRP A 22 1.44 -6.08 -0.85
C TRP A 22 2.37 -7.13 -1.41
N ARG A 23 2.96 -7.93 -0.53
CA ARG A 23 3.77 -9.09 -0.92
C ARG A 23 2.92 -10.32 -0.80
N GLY A 24 3.06 -11.23 -1.75
CA GLY A 24 2.40 -12.51 -1.66
C GLY A 24 3.19 -13.63 -2.27
N THR A 25 2.74 -14.85 -2.01
CA THR A 25 3.32 -16.07 -2.57
C THR A 25 2.18 -16.99 -2.98
N THR A 26 2.29 -17.62 -4.16
CA THR A 26 1.36 -18.67 -4.55
C THR A 26 1.58 -19.93 -3.71
N GLU A 27 0.61 -20.84 -3.70
CA GLU A 27 0.77 -22.15 -3.06
C GLU A 27 1.95 -22.97 -3.61
N SER A 28 2.38 -22.71 -4.85
CA SER A 28 3.54 -23.34 -5.48
C SER A 28 4.86 -22.59 -5.23
N GLY A 29 4.89 -21.56 -4.39
CA GLY A 29 6.10 -20.82 -4.04
C GLY A 29 6.50 -19.70 -5.00
N ILE A 30 5.59 -19.18 -5.82
CA ILE A 30 5.90 -18.08 -6.76
C ILE A 30 5.63 -16.74 -6.08
N ASP A 31 6.65 -15.88 -6.04
CA ASP A 31 6.55 -14.53 -5.49
C ASP A 31 5.63 -13.64 -6.33
N CYS A 32 4.81 -12.86 -5.64
CA CYS A 32 3.80 -11.97 -6.20
C CYS A 32 3.94 -10.56 -5.62
N PHE A 33 3.76 -9.56 -6.48
CA PHE A 33 3.49 -8.19 -6.09
C PHE A 33 2.01 -7.92 -6.32
N VAL A 34 1.33 -7.41 -5.31
CA VAL A 34 -0.11 -7.16 -5.38
C VAL A 34 -0.36 -5.66 -5.16
N PHE A 35 -0.92 -5.00 -6.17
CA PHE A 35 -1.21 -3.56 -6.13
C PHE A 35 -2.64 -3.34 -5.67
N VAL A 36 -2.81 -2.98 -4.40
CA VAL A 36 -4.12 -2.85 -3.78
C VAL A 36 -4.53 -1.38 -3.76
N HIS A 37 -5.48 -1.02 -4.63
CA HIS A 37 -6.10 0.31 -4.64
C HIS A 37 -7.37 0.37 -3.77
N ARG A 38 -8.08 -0.76 -3.63
CA ARG A 38 -9.29 -0.92 -2.81
C ARG A 38 -9.36 -2.35 -2.25
N LEU A 39 -9.95 -2.49 -1.07
CA LEU A 39 -10.33 -3.76 -0.45
C LEU A 39 -11.82 -3.72 -0.14
N ALA A 40 -12.52 -4.82 -0.37
CA ALA A 40 -13.91 -4.98 -0.02
C ALA A 40 -14.05 -6.21 0.87
N VAL A 41 -14.93 -6.12 1.86
CA VAL A 41 -15.25 -7.21 2.79
C VAL A 41 -16.75 -7.41 2.86
N HIS A 42 -17.17 -8.60 3.27
CA HIS A 42 -18.58 -8.88 3.52
C HIS A 42 -19.10 -8.01 4.67
N SER A 43 -20.31 -7.47 4.51
CA SER A 43 -20.91 -6.52 5.44
C SER A 43 -21.04 -7.05 6.87
N GLU A 44 -21.29 -8.35 7.04
CA GLU A 44 -21.45 -8.99 8.35
C GLU A 44 -20.17 -8.96 9.20
N LYS A 45 -18.99 -8.83 8.57
CA LYS A 45 -17.69 -8.77 9.23
C LYS A 45 -16.95 -7.45 9.00
N ALA A 46 -17.64 -6.44 8.46
CA ALA A 46 -17.03 -5.14 8.18
C ALA A 46 -16.44 -4.51 9.45
N TYR A 47 -17.09 -4.69 10.60
CA TYR A 47 -16.60 -4.19 11.88
C TYR A 47 -15.26 -4.81 12.32
N GLU A 48 -15.10 -6.14 12.15
CA GLU A 48 -13.84 -6.83 12.47
C GLU A 48 -12.70 -6.31 11.60
N PHE A 49 -12.99 -6.11 10.31
CA PHE A 49 -12.04 -5.55 9.35
C PHE A 49 -11.63 -4.10 9.69
N ASP A 50 -12.60 -3.25 10.05
CA ASP A 50 -12.33 -1.86 10.45
C ASP A 50 -11.46 -1.80 11.73
N CYS A 51 -11.64 -2.75 12.65
CA CYS A 51 -10.82 -2.84 13.87
C CYS A 51 -9.36 -3.23 13.58
N GLU A 52 -9.11 -4.00 12.52
CA GLU A 52 -7.76 -4.34 12.05
C GLU A 52 -7.14 -3.20 11.23
N LEU A 53 -7.96 -2.28 10.71
CA LEU A 53 -7.51 -1.13 9.94
C LEU A 53 -6.73 -0.15 10.82
N ARG A 54 -5.42 -0.06 10.61
CA ARG A 54 -4.59 0.99 11.22
C ARG A 54 -4.52 2.17 10.26
N GLU A 55 -4.97 3.33 10.72
CA GLU A 55 -4.75 4.59 10.01
C GLU A 55 -3.24 4.81 9.87
N MET A 56 -2.77 4.80 8.62
CA MET A 56 -1.38 5.10 8.29
C MET A 56 -1.30 6.57 7.98
N ALA A 57 -0.25 7.23 8.49
CA ALA A 57 0.03 8.62 8.15
C ALA A 57 -0.05 8.80 6.62
N PRO A 58 -0.68 9.89 6.13
CA PRO A 58 -0.73 10.15 4.71
C PRO A 58 0.69 10.14 4.14
N PRO A 59 0.90 9.61 2.92
CA PRO A 59 2.23 9.57 2.32
C PRO A 59 2.80 10.99 2.34
N SER A 60 3.82 11.21 3.16
CA SER A 60 4.48 12.50 3.25
C SER A 60 5.26 12.67 1.95
N THR A 61 4.91 13.70 1.18
CA THR A 61 5.74 14.15 0.08
C THR A 61 7.13 14.43 0.66
N PRO A 62 8.21 13.76 0.19
CA PRO A 62 9.53 14.10 0.65
C PRO A 62 9.81 15.54 0.24
N THR A 63 9.80 16.45 1.22
CA THR A 63 10.24 17.82 1.02
C THR A 63 11.73 17.75 0.71
N LEU A 64 12.09 17.79 -0.58
CA LEU A 64 13.47 18.00 -0.97
C LEU A 64 13.92 19.32 -0.32
N PRO A 65 15.04 19.35 0.41
CA PRO A 65 15.55 20.59 0.96
C PRO A 65 15.78 21.55 -0.21
N ALA A 66 15.21 22.75 -0.12
CA ALA A 66 15.48 23.82 -1.06
C ALA A 66 17.00 23.99 -1.12
N ILE A 67 17.61 23.59 -2.24
CA ILE A 67 19.02 23.84 -2.49
C ILE A 67 19.17 25.36 -2.43
N LEU A 68 19.92 25.81 -1.42
CA LEU A 68 20.24 27.21 -1.18
C LEU A 68 20.71 27.82 -2.50
N GLY A 69 19.90 28.71 -3.06
CA GLY A 69 20.31 29.60 -4.12
C GLY A 69 21.38 30.51 -3.54
N GLY A 70 22.64 30.12 -3.71
CA GLY A 70 23.73 31.08 -3.64
C GLY A 70 23.55 32.05 -4.80
N GLN A 71 23.54 33.35 -4.50
CA GLN A 71 23.99 34.47 -5.34
C GLN A 71 24.20 35.70 -4.44
N GLY A 72 25.35 36.36 -4.61
CA GLY A 72 25.72 37.61 -3.95
C GLY A 72 27.18 37.63 -3.55
#